data_AF-A0A3N5MLY5-F1
#
_entry.id   AF-A0A3N5MLY5-F1
#
_cell.length_a   1.000
_cell.length_b   1.000
_cell.length_c   1.000
_cell.angle_alpha   90.00
_cell.angle_beta   90.00
_cell.angle_gamma   90.00
#
_symmetry.space_group_name_H-M   'P 1'
#
loop_
_entity.id
_entity.type
_entity.pdbx_description
1 polymer ?
#
loop_
_entity_poly.entity_id
_entity_poly.type
_entity_poly.pdbx_seq_one_letter_code
_entity_poly.pdbx_strand_id
1 'polypeptide(L)'
;MNSKASEVLMVIVCCNNKKSGGLPYGDSERSILSMLQPPLGAELIGARSRVFDWIAAGGQTCNGERMRDLPRNQGLVKGPDFGGTSTTAGYLPASERYQGAFYSELGADGPELLSSGSAWVLILSGMYGLLRPAELIQDHLCHFNDHPMIRESWTRRDLLTRAVLDFIQAVGIRRVLDFTALHSYRYLLDWSWIGSRVSGGVFHLFGAATTGVELLIPLGSLAGTLLRSSPDQLVSLKAGEFQETPADRIYLHAGGRVPDGLPPLLRDEVDLFESCDEVVRMARSIGRTLDRLDPSSEDRETPLRINALQHEDKIPADIAHAMTDIILWYRQVEHQFSFTAQQIPLDWLRKRYEQIEAWSEREV
;
A
#
# COMPACT_ATOMS: atom_id res chain seq x y z
N MET A 1 -10.09 -8.22 31.53
CA MET A 1 -8.65 -8.50 31.42
C MET A 1 -8.04 -7.38 30.59
N ASN A 2 -7.11 -6.60 31.15
CA ASN A 2 -6.33 -5.64 30.37
C ASN A 2 -5.38 -6.43 29.46
N SER A 3 -5.79 -6.74 28.23
CA SER A 3 -4.83 -7.15 27.21
C SER A 3 -3.97 -5.93 26.90
N LYS A 4 -2.65 -6.08 26.90
CA LYS A 4 -1.81 -5.07 26.25
C LYS A 4 -2.33 -4.95 24.82
N ALA A 5 -2.72 -3.73 24.42
CA ALA A 5 -2.98 -3.44 23.02
C ALA A 5 -1.75 -3.89 22.23
N SER A 6 -1.96 -4.62 21.13
CA SER A 6 -0.84 -5.13 20.35
C SER A 6 0.01 -3.98 19.83
N GLU A 7 1.33 -4.11 19.96
CA GLU A 7 2.30 -3.14 19.44
C GLU A 7 2.73 -3.48 17.99
N VAL A 8 2.10 -4.48 17.38
CA VAL A 8 2.45 -4.98 16.03
C VAL A 8 1.28 -4.76 15.07
N LEU A 9 1.59 -4.24 13.89
CA LEU A 9 0.68 -4.04 12.78
C LEU A 9 1.06 -4.99 11.63
N MET A 10 0.10 -5.72 11.09
CA MET A 10 0.20 -6.42 9.81
C MET A 10 -0.51 -5.62 8.72
N VAL A 11 0.18 -5.35 7.63
CA VAL A 11 -0.42 -4.75 6.43
C VAL A 11 -0.59 -5.83 5.38
N ILE A 12 -1.83 -6.18 5.08
CA ILE A 12 -2.21 -7.21 4.11
C ILE A 12 -2.90 -6.59 2.89
N VAL A 13 -3.18 -7.41 1.87
CA VAL A 13 -3.84 -6.97 0.63
C VAL A 13 -5.23 -7.56 0.49
N CYS A 14 -6.13 -6.81 -0.13
CA CYS A 14 -7.42 -7.29 -0.57
C CYS A 14 -7.30 -8.41 -1.61
N CYS A 15 -8.42 -9.02 -1.99
CA CYS A 15 -8.46 -9.95 -3.11
C CYS A 15 -9.64 -9.73 -4.07
N ASN A 16 -9.47 -10.23 -5.29
CA ASN A 16 -10.52 -10.20 -6.31
C ASN A 16 -11.68 -11.14 -5.99
N ASN A 17 -11.39 -12.30 -5.39
CA ASN A 17 -12.44 -13.22 -4.95
C ASN A 17 -13.15 -12.69 -3.71
N LYS A 18 -14.47 -12.53 -3.80
CA LYS A 18 -15.27 -11.98 -2.69
C LYS A 18 -16.55 -12.78 -2.50
N LYS A 19 -16.94 -12.93 -1.23
CA LYS A 19 -18.27 -13.41 -0.83
C LYS A 19 -19.32 -12.38 -1.27
N SER A 20 -20.37 -12.84 -1.93
CA SER A 20 -21.51 -12.00 -2.29
C SER A 20 -22.55 -11.92 -1.17
N GLY A 21 -23.51 -11.01 -1.31
CA GLY A 21 -24.51 -10.71 -0.29
C GLY A 21 -24.04 -9.65 0.70
N GLY A 22 -24.71 -9.59 1.84
CA GLY A 22 -24.46 -8.61 2.90
C GLY A 22 -25.74 -8.03 3.48
N LEU A 23 -25.57 -7.15 4.45
CA LEU A 23 -26.66 -6.38 5.08
C LEU A 23 -26.57 -4.91 4.66
N PRO A 24 -27.64 -4.11 4.79
CA PRO A 24 -27.55 -2.66 4.63
C PRO A 24 -26.43 -2.06 5.48
N TYR A 25 -25.95 -0.89 5.07
CA TYR A 25 -24.86 -0.20 5.77
C TYR A 25 -25.21 -0.02 7.25
N GLY A 26 -24.34 -0.55 8.11
CA GLY A 26 -24.50 -0.50 9.56
C GLY A 26 -23.57 0.53 10.20
N ASP A 27 -23.03 0.14 11.36
CA ASP A 27 -22.20 0.99 12.21
C ASP A 27 -20.83 1.32 11.59
N SER A 28 -20.54 2.62 11.48
CA SER A 28 -19.26 3.15 11.01
C SER A 28 -18.14 3.14 12.06
N GLU A 29 -18.42 2.89 13.34
CA GLU A 29 -17.41 2.90 14.41
C GLU A 29 -16.29 1.88 14.18
N ARG A 30 -16.54 0.85 13.36
CA ARG A 30 -15.59 -0.19 12.96
C ARG A 30 -14.76 0.14 11.72
N SER A 31 -15.01 1.29 11.09
CA SER A 31 -14.22 1.78 9.94
C SER A 31 -12.84 2.28 10.36
N ILE A 32 -11.84 2.23 9.47
CA ILE A 32 -10.58 2.94 9.69
C ILE A 32 -10.79 4.43 9.98
N LEU A 33 -11.84 5.04 9.41
CA LEU A 33 -12.13 6.46 9.52
C LEU A 33 -12.32 6.93 10.96
N SER A 34 -12.83 6.08 11.86
CA SER A 34 -12.99 6.41 13.28
C SER A 34 -11.66 6.43 14.05
N MET A 35 -10.58 5.93 13.46
CA MET A 35 -9.23 5.89 14.04
C MET A 35 -8.33 7.00 13.51
N LEU A 36 -8.77 7.72 12.46
CA LEU A 36 -8.00 8.78 11.82
C LEU A 36 -8.43 10.16 12.34
N GLN A 37 -7.53 11.13 12.25
CA GLN A 37 -7.86 12.53 12.43
C GLN A 37 -8.94 12.95 11.43
N PRO A 38 -9.94 13.74 11.84
CA PRO A 38 -11.08 14.06 10.98
C PRO A 38 -10.72 14.63 9.60
N PRO A 39 -9.72 15.53 9.44
CA PRO A 39 -9.32 16.00 8.11
C PRO A 39 -8.82 14.88 7.19
N LEU A 40 -8.01 13.97 7.72
CA LEU A 40 -7.45 12.85 6.97
C LEU A 40 -8.52 11.81 6.64
N GLY A 41 -9.46 11.57 7.55
CA GLY A 41 -10.65 10.74 7.28
C GLY A 41 -11.50 11.31 6.14
N ALA A 42 -11.69 12.63 6.10
CA ALA A 42 -12.40 13.29 5.00
C ALA A 42 -11.64 13.19 3.67
N GLU A 43 -10.30 13.33 3.67
CA GLU A 43 -9.46 13.10 2.50
C GLU A 43 -9.60 11.65 1.98
N LEU A 44 -9.61 10.67 2.88
CA LEU A 44 -9.76 9.25 2.52
C LEU A 44 -11.15 8.96 1.92
N ILE A 45 -12.23 9.50 2.49
CA ILE A 45 -13.57 9.44 1.89
C ILE A 45 -13.59 10.11 0.52
N GLY A 46 -12.94 11.27 0.37
CA GLY A 46 -12.81 11.94 -0.92
C GLY A 46 -12.12 11.07 -1.97
N ALA A 47 -11.05 10.36 -1.60
CA ALA A 47 -10.38 9.41 -2.48
C ALA A 47 -11.27 8.21 -2.85
N ARG A 48 -11.96 7.61 -1.88
CA ARG A 48 -12.95 6.55 -2.11
C ARG A 48 -14.03 7.00 -3.10
N SER A 49 -14.55 8.21 -2.91
CA SER A 49 -15.56 8.82 -3.79
C SER A 49 -15.05 9.01 -5.22
N ARG A 50 -13.80 9.46 -5.41
CA ARG A 50 -13.18 9.58 -6.74
C ARG A 50 -13.07 8.24 -7.46
N VAL A 51 -12.62 7.19 -6.76
CA VAL A 51 -12.51 5.85 -7.35
C VAL A 51 -13.90 5.31 -7.71
N PHE A 52 -14.89 5.48 -6.83
CA PHE A 52 -16.28 5.14 -7.13
C PHE A 52 -16.81 5.87 -8.37
N ASP A 53 -16.65 7.20 -8.42
CA ASP A 53 -17.17 8.03 -9.51
C ASP A 53 -16.52 7.66 -10.85
N TRP A 54 -15.23 7.33 -10.86
CA TRP A 54 -14.55 6.84 -12.05
C TRP A 54 -15.08 5.48 -12.53
N ILE A 55 -15.32 4.54 -11.61
CA ILE A 55 -15.97 3.25 -11.94
C ILE A 55 -17.35 3.52 -12.54
N ALA A 56 -18.18 4.31 -11.87
CA ALA A 56 -19.56 4.61 -12.27
C ALA A 56 -19.64 5.33 -13.64
N ALA A 57 -18.68 6.22 -13.93
CA ALA A 57 -18.54 6.89 -15.21
C ALA A 57 -18.14 5.94 -16.37
N GLY A 58 -17.81 4.69 -16.08
CA GLY A 58 -17.38 3.70 -17.07
C GLY A 58 -15.89 3.74 -17.37
N GLY A 59 -15.07 4.10 -16.38
CA GLY A 59 -13.62 3.96 -16.44
C GLY A 59 -13.19 2.58 -16.94
N GLN A 60 -12.08 2.51 -17.66
CA GLN A 60 -11.63 1.27 -18.32
C GLN A 60 -10.43 0.67 -17.59
N THR A 61 -10.41 -0.67 -17.50
CA THR A 61 -9.20 -1.40 -17.11
C THR A 61 -8.11 -1.25 -18.17
N CYS A 62 -6.89 -1.64 -17.85
CA CYS A 62 -5.79 -1.75 -18.81
C CYS A 62 -6.10 -2.63 -20.03
N ASN A 63 -7.06 -3.56 -19.92
CA ASN A 63 -7.52 -4.42 -21.01
C ASN A 63 -8.71 -3.82 -21.79
N GLY A 64 -9.15 -2.61 -21.46
CA GLY A 64 -10.22 -1.89 -22.14
C GLY A 64 -11.64 -2.21 -21.66
N GLU A 65 -11.79 -3.10 -20.67
CA GLU A 65 -13.09 -3.44 -20.08
C GLU A 65 -13.63 -2.29 -19.26
N ARG A 66 -14.92 -1.96 -19.42
CA ARG A 66 -15.58 -0.91 -18.64
C ARG A 66 -15.89 -1.41 -17.24
N MET A 67 -15.36 -0.73 -16.24
CA MET A 67 -15.44 -1.13 -14.83
C MET A 67 -16.88 -1.24 -14.33
N ARG A 68 -17.78 -0.33 -14.73
CA ARG A 68 -19.21 -0.41 -14.34
C ARG A 68 -19.93 -1.63 -14.89
N ASP A 69 -19.47 -2.17 -16.03
CA ASP A 69 -20.14 -3.26 -16.73
C ASP A 69 -19.74 -4.63 -16.14
N LEU A 70 -18.67 -4.67 -15.31
CA LEU A 70 -18.22 -5.87 -14.61
C LEU A 70 -19.30 -6.37 -13.63
N PRO A 71 -19.63 -7.67 -13.59
CA PRO A 71 -20.78 -8.19 -12.84
C PRO A 71 -20.86 -7.75 -11.37
N ARG A 72 -19.73 -7.70 -10.67
CA ARG A 72 -19.70 -7.29 -9.24
C ARG A 72 -19.86 -5.78 -9.05
N ASN A 73 -19.53 -4.96 -10.05
CA ASN A 73 -19.61 -3.52 -9.95
C ASN A 73 -20.99 -2.97 -10.30
N GLN A 74 -21.84 -3.75 -10.96
CA GLN A 74 -23.20 -3.33 -11.34
C GLN A 74 -24.10 -3.03 -10.14
N GLY A 75 -23.81 -3.62 -8.98
CA GLY A 75 -24.53 -3.41 -7.72
C GLY A 75 -23.95 -2.29 -6.84
N LEU A 76 -22.89 -1.61 -7.29
CA LEU A 76 -22.25 -0.55 -6.50
C LEU A 76 -23.17 0.67 -6.39
N VAL A 77 -23.23 1.23 -5.19
CA VAL A 77 -23.95 2.47 -4.92
C VAL A 77 -23.09 3.44 -4.15
N LYS A 78 -23.38 4.74 -4.29
CA LYS A 78 -22.70 5.79 -3.53
C LYS A 78 -23.25 5.83 -2.10
N GLY A 79 -22.75 4.93 -1.26
CA GLY A 79 -23.10 4.83 0.16
C GLY A 79 -22.25 5.73 1.05
N PRO A 80 -22.47 5.70 2.38
CA PRO A 80 -21.70 6.50 3.35
C PRO A 80 -20.19 6.26 3.28
N ASP A 81 -19.78 5.05 2.92
CA ASP A 81 -18.38 4.65 2.70
C ASP A 81 -17.70 5.39 1.53
N PHE A 82 -18.50 5.98 0.65
CA PHE A 82 -18.09 6.85 -0.47
C PHE A 82 -18.53 8.31 -0.30
N GLY A 83 -18.98 8.70 0.90
CA GLY A 83 -19.51 10.03 1.19
C GLY A 83 -20.90 10.31 0.56
N GLY A 84 -21.61 9.27 0.13
CA GLY A 84 -23.00 9.35 -0.31
C GLY A 84 -24.00 8.94 0.78
N THR A 85 -25.26 8.76 0.39
CA THR A 85 -26.37 8.49 1.31
C THR A 85 -27.12 7.19 1.00
N SER A 86 -26.69 6.43 -0.02
CA SER A 86 -27.39 5.20 -0.40
C SER A 86 -27.15 4.08 0.62
N THR A 87 -28.23 3.43 1.05
CA THR A 87 -28.22 2.31 1.99
C THR A 87 -28.57 0.97 1.34
N THR A 88 -28.75 0.94 0.01
CA THR A 88 -29.31 -0.21 -0.71
C THR A 88 -28.28 -1.29 -1.07
N ALA A 89 -26.99 -1.03 -0.90
CA ALA A 89 -25.96 -2.05 -1.14
C ALA A 89 -25.90 -3.08 -0.02
N GLY A 90 -25.47 -4.29 -0.39
CA GLY A 90 -25.11 -5.33 0.57
C GLY A 90 -23.68 -5.15 1.04
N TYR A 91 -23.50 -4.97 2.34
CA TYR A 91 -22.22 -4.82 3.01
C TYR A 91 -21.86 -6.06 3.83
N LEU A 92 -20.57 -6.38 3.85
CA LEU A 92 -19.98 -7.37 4.73
C LEU A 92 -18.70 -6.78 5.32
N PRO A 93 -18.29 -7.17 6.54
CA PRO A 93 -16.95 -6.88 7.04
C PRO A 93 -15.89 -7.32 6.02
N ALA A 94 -14.85 -6.53 5.83
CA ALA A 94 -13.76 -6.83 4.91
C ALA A 94 -13.16 -8.24 5.17
N SER A 95 -13.00 -8.60 6.43
CA SER A 95 -12.50 -9.91 6.88
C SER A 95 -13.39 -11.09 6.46
N GLU A 96 -14.70 -10.87 6.31
CA GLU A 96 -15.65 -11.89 5.83
C GLU A 96 -15.84 -11.86 4.32
N ARG A 97 -15.70 -10.67 3.71
CA ARG A 97 -15.91 -10.50 2.27
C ARG A 97 -14.78 -11.09 1.46
N TYR A 98 -13.54 -10.90 1.86
CA TYR A 98 -12.38 -11.37 1.10
C TYR A 98 -12.15 -12.89 1.27
N GLN A 99 -12.00 -13.62 0.16
CA GLN A 99 -11.89 -15.09 0.13
C GLN A 99 -10.83 -15.59 -0.87
N GLY A 100 -9.73 -14.86 -1.02
CA GLY A 100 -8.61 -15.23 -1.88
C GLY A 100 -7.64 -16.20 -1.20
N ALA A 101 -6.57 -16.58 -1.91
CA ALA A 101 -5.54 -17.53 -1.46
C ALA A 101 -5.04 -17.24 -0.04
N PHE A 102 -4.64 -16.00 0.25
CA PHE A 102 -4.22 -15.59 1.60
C PHE A 102 -5.29 -15.86 2.67
N TYR A 103 -6.54 -15.50 2.38
CA TYR A 103 -7.65 -15.59 3.34
C TYR A 103 -8.08 -17.03 3.60
N SER A 104 -8.00 -17.89 2.58
CA SER A 104 -8.32 -19.32 2.71
C SER A 104 -7.37 -20.03 3.68
N GLU A 105 -6.10 -19.63 3.72
CA GLU A 105 -5.08 -20.22 4.60
C GLU A 105 -5.22 -19.82 6.08
N LEU A 106 -6.04 -18.81 6.40
CA LEU A 106 -6.30 -18.42 7.78
C LEU A 106 -7.18 -19.45 8.53
N GLY A 107 -7.91 -20.29 7.79
CA GLY A 107 -8.87 -21.25 8.33
C GLY A 107 -10.26 -20.67 8.58
N ALA A 108 -11.16 -21.49 9.14
CA ALA A 108 -12.58 -21.14 9.31
C ALA A 108 -12.81 -19.94 10.25
N ASP A 109 -11.90 -19.69 11.18
CA ASP A 109 -11.91 -18.57 12.11
C ASP A 109 -11.09 -17.36 11.63
N GLY A 110 -10.60 -17.39 10.38
CA GLY A 110 -9.83 -16.30 9.77
C GLY A 110 -10.44 -14.90 9.95
N PRO A 111 -11.76 -14.70 9.72
CA PRO A 111 -12.37 -13.39 9.93
C PRO A 111 -12.25 -12.85 11.37
N GLU A 112 -12.37 -13.73 12.35
CA GLU A 112 -12.19 -13.41 13.78
C GLU A 112 -10.73 -13.09 14.06
N LEU A 113 -9.79 -13.93 13.60
CA LEU A 113 -8.35 -13.72 13.79
C LEU A 113 -7.86 -12.39 13.23
N LEU A 114 -8.31 -12.01 12.05
CA LEU A 114 -7.95 -10.72 11.47
C LEU A 114 -8.46 -9.57 12.33
N SER A 115 -9.61 -9.73 12.99
CA SER A 115 -10.28 -8.66 13.73
C SER A 115 -9.83 -8.55 15.19
N SER A 116 -9.49 -9.67 15.83
CA SER A 116 -9.26 -9.78 17.28
C SER A 116 -7.99 -10.56 17.65
N GLY A 117 -7.17 -10.95 16.66
CA GLY A 117 -5.90 -11.64 16.88
C GLY A 117 -4.86 -10.80 17.62
N SER A 118 -3.67 -11.38 17.79
CA SER A 118 -2.59 -10.79 18.58
C SER A 118 -1.87 -9.61 17.90
N ALA A 119 -2.22 -9.26 16.67
CA ALA A 119 -1.72 -8.10 15.93
C ALA A 119 -2.88 -7.22 15.44
N TRP A 120 -2.62 -5.93 15.30
CA TRP A 120 -3.48 -5.09 14.48
C TRP A 120 -3.34 -5.49 13.02
N VAL A 121 -4.42 -5.42 12.26
CA VAL A 121 -4.42 -5.70 10.82
C VAL A 121 -5.01 -4.51 10.08
N LEU A 122 -4.35 -4.10 8.99
CA LEU A 122 -4.89 -3.19 7.99
C LEU A 122 -4.86 -3.85 6.62
N ILE A 123 -5.89 -3.58 5.81
CA ILE A 123 -6.04 -4.17 4.48
C ILE A 123 -5.93 -3.06 3.43
N LEU A 124 -4.98 -3.20 2.50
CA LEU A 124 -4.89 -2.34 1.32
C LEU A 124 -5.90 -2.80 0.26
N SER A 125 -6.76 -1.90 -0.20
CA SER A 125 -7.88 -2.20 -1.10
C SER A 125 -7.97 -1.22 -2.27
N GLY A 126 -8.09 -1.73 -3.50
CA GLY A 126 -8.13 -0.88 -4.70
C GLY A 126 -9.25 0.16 -4.69
N MET A 127 -10.42 -0.21 -4.16
CA MET A 127 -11.58 0.68 -4.07
C MET A 127 -11.62 1.53 -2.80
N TYR A 128 -11.07 1.01 -1.70
CA TYR A 128 -11.23 1.61 -0.38
C TYR A 128 -9.96 2.26 0.19
N GLY A 129 -8.82 2.04 -0.46
CA GLY A 129 -7.50 2.49 -0.03
C GLY A 129 -6.99 1.66 1.14
N LEU A 130 -7.43 2.01 2.34
CA LEU A 130 -7.08 1.38 3.61
C LEU A 130 -8.36 0.97 4.34
N LEU A 131 -8.36 -0.21 4.93
CA LEU A 131 -9.51 -0.78 5.65
C LEU A 131 -9.06 -1.42 6.96
N ARG A 132 -9.94 -1.37 7.97
CA ARG A 132 -9.89 -2.33 9.08
C ARG A 132 -10.63 -3.63 8.69
N PRO A 133 -10.25 -4.79 9.23
CA PRO A 133 -10.92 -6.08 9.00
C PRO A 133 -12.43 -6.04 9.23
N ALA A 134 -12.87 -5.34 10.27
CA ALA A 134 -14.27 -5.23 10.63
C ALA A 134 -15.04 -4.13 9.85
N GLU A 135 -14.38 -3.40 8.96
CA GLU A 135 -15.01 -2.34 8.17
C GLU A 135 -15.95 -2.91 7.11
N LEU A 136 -17.16 -2.36 7.05
CA LEU A 136 -18.20 -2.77 6.11
C LEU A 136 -17.86 -2.29 4.69
N ILE A 137 -17.81 -3.24 3.75
CA ILE A 137 -17.53 -2.96 2.33
C ILE A 137 -18.56 -3.63 1.40
N GLN A 138 -18.79 -2.98 0.24
CA GLN A 138 -19.65 -3.48 -0.82
C GLN A 138 -18.96 -4.59 -1.64
N ASP A 139 -19.74 -5.40 -2.36
CA ASP A 139 -19.22 -6.33 -3.37
C ASP A 139 -18.68 -5.52 -4.56
N HIS A 140 -17.44 -5.75 -4.96
CA HIS A 140 -16.79 -4.95 -6.00
C HIS A 140 -15.62 -5.70 -6.66
N LEU A 141 -15.26 -5.25 -7.85
CA LEU A 141 -14.00 -5.56 -8.52
C LEU A 141 -13.25 -4.25 -8.80
N CYS A 142 -12.12 -4.07 -8.12
CA CYS A 142 -11.23 -2.93 -8.31
C CYS A 142 -9.88 -3.27 -7.70
N HIS A 143 -8.87 -3.38 -8.55
CA HIS A 143 -7.49 -3.63 -8.20
C HIS A 143 -6.67 -2.37 -8.49
N PHE A 144 -5.64 -2.08 -7.69
CA PHE A 144 -4.82 -0.88 -7.87
C PHE A 144 -4.12 -0.81 -9.23
N ASN A 145 -3.87 -1.97 -9.83
CA ASN A 145 -3.25 -2.09 -11.16
C ASN A 145 -4.25 -2.03 -12.32
N ASP A 146 -5.56 -1.91 -12.06
CA ASP A 146 -6.54 -1.82 -13.14
C ASP A 146 -6.36 -0.53 -13.96
N HIS A 147 -5.95 0.57 -13.31
CA HIS A 147 -5.71 1.86 -13.96
C HIS A 147 -4.82 2.80 -13.12
N PRO A 148 -3.90 3.59 -13.72
CA PRO A 148 -3.03 4.55 -13.01
C PRO A 148 -3.79 5.52 -12.08
N MET A 149 -4.90 6.09 -12.55
CA MET A 149 -5.76 6.99 -11.74
C MET A 149 -6.19 6.37 -10.40
N ILE A 150 -6.45 5.06 -10.34
CA ILE A 150 -6.83 4.39 -9.08
C ILE A 150 -5.66 4.53 -8.11
N ARG A 151 -4.46 4.12 -8.54
CA ARG A 151 -3.24 4.21 -7.75
C ARG A 151 -2.93 5.64 -7.33
N GLU A 152 -2.99 6.58 -8.26
CA GLU A 152 -2.77 8.01 -7.99
C GLU A 152 -3.76 8.57 -6.96
N SER A 153 -5.02 8.10 -6.95
CA SER A 153 -6.00 8.51 -5.93
C SER A 153 -5.56 8.20 -4.51
N TRP A 154 -4.68 7.21 -4.34
CA TRP A 154 -4.20 6.70 -3.06
C TRP A 154 -2.78 7.15 -2.70
N THR A 155 -1.92 7.35 -3.71
CA THR A 155 -0.53 7.81 -3.50
C THR A 155 -0.42 9.33 -3.50
N ARG A 156 -1.43 10.06 -3.98
CA ARG A 156 -1.45 11.52 -3.96
C ARG A 156 -1.26 12.06 -2.55
N ARG A 157 -0.28 12.96 -2.41
CA ARG A 157 0.16 13.54 -1.12
C ARG A 157 0.39 12.47 -0.05
N ASP A 158 0.91 11.31 -0.45
CA ASP A 158 1.17 10.18 0.45
C ASP A 158 -0.06 9.81 1.31
N LEU A 159 -1.29 9.92 0.79
CA LEU A 159 -2.53 9.76 1.55
C LEU A 159 -2.58 8.44 2.33
N LEU A 160 -2.27 7.31 1.69
CA LEU A 160 -2.24 6.02 2.39
C LEU A 160 -1.15 5.94 3.46
N THR A 161 0.06 6.43 3.17
CA THR A 161 1.14 6.49 4.16
C THR A 161 0.73 7.32 5.37
N ARG A 162 0.16 8.51 5.16
CA ARG A 162 -0.33 9.38 6.24
C ARG A 162 -1.42 8.67 7.06
N ALA A 163 -2.36 7.99 6.41
CA ALA A 163 -3.41 7.23 7.11
C ALA A 163 -2.85 6.08 7.95
N VAL A 164 -1.85 5.35 7.44
CA VAL A 164 -1.15 4.31 8.20
C VAL A 164 -0.40 4.91 9.40
N LEU A 165 0.30 6.02 9.20
CA LEU A 165 1.03 6.71 10.28
C LEU A 165 0.11 7.23 11.38
N ASP A 166 -1.03 7.79 11.00
CA ASP A 166 -2.03 8.31 11.94
C ASP A 166 -2.64 7.15 12.77
N PHE A 167 -2.94 6.03 12.11
CA PHE A 167 -3.34 4.80 12.81
C PHE A 167 -2.24 4.27 13.75
N ILE A 168 -0.99 4.20 13.30
CA ILE A 168 0.17 3.78 14.09
C ILE A 168 0.28 4.62 15.36
N GLN A 169 0.12 5.94 15.24
CA GLN A 169 0.16 6.86 16.36
C GLN A 169 -1.03 6.66 17.30
N ALA A 170 -2.25 6.50 16.77
CA ALA A 170 -3.47 6.36 17.55
C ALA A 170 -3.47 5.12 18.46
N VAL A 171 -2.87 4.01 17.99
CA VAL A 171 -2.88 2.71 18.73
C VAL A 171 -1.53 2.30 19.30
N GLY A 172 -0.47 3.09 19.08
CA GLY A 172 0.84 2.86 19.68
C GLY A 172 1.64 1.72 19.06
N ILE A 173 1.60 1.57 17.73
CA ILE A 173 2.36 0.53 17.02
C ILE A 173 3.86 0.79 17.12
N ARG A 174 4.63 -0.27 17.37
CA ARG A 174 6.10 -0.25 17.37
C ARG A 174 6.71 -1.07 16.25
N ARG A 175 6.00 -2.04 15.68
CA ARG A 175 6.51 -2.84 14.56
C ARG A 175 5.46 -3.01 13.47
N VAL A 176 5.90 -2.99 12.22
CA VAL A 176 5.05 -3.28 11.07
C VAL A 176 5.56 -4.52 10.35
N LEU A 177 4.66 -5.41 9.99
CA LEU A 177 4.90 -6.57 9.14
C LEU A 177 4.17 -6.33 7.80
N ASP A 178 4.94 -6.21 6.73
CA ASP A 178 4.45 -6.06 5.37
C ASP A 178 4.19 -7.43 4.74
N PHE A 179 2.91 -7.80 4.70
CA PHE A 179 2.39 -9.03 4.11
C PHE A 179 1.86 -8.80 2.68
N THR A 180 2.25 -7.70 2.03
CA THR A 180 1.61 -7.34 0.76
C THR A 180 1.98 -8.23 -0.42
N ALA A 181 3.11 -8.96 -0.33
CA ALA A 181 3.64 -9.94 -1.30
C ALA A 181 3.98 -9.42 -2.71
N LEU A 182 3.26 -8.40 -3.17
CA LEU A 182 3.26 -7.89 -4.51
C LEU A 182 3.88 -6.49 -4.53
N HIS A 183 4.88 -6.29 -5.37
CA HIS A 183 5.54 -5.00 -5.57
C HIS A 183 4.55 -3.85 -5.82
N SER A 184 3.50 -4.09 -6.60
CA SER A 184 2.49 -3.08 -6.88
C SER A 184 1.77 -2.55 -5.64
N TYR A 185 1.62 -3.38 -4.61
CA TYR A 185 1.02 -2.97 -3.35
C TYR A 185 2.06 -2.34 -2.41
N ARG A 186 3.30 -2.85 -2.40
CA ARG A 186 4.39 -2.27 -1.59
C ARG A 186 4.59 -0.79 -1.89
N TYR A 187 4.54 -0.39 -3.15
CA TYR A 187 4.81 0.99 -3.53
C TYR A 187 3.66 1.96 -3.24
N LEU A 188 2.51 1.48 -2.76
CA LEU A 188 1.43 2.35 -2.28
C LEU A 188 1.80 3.10 -0.99
N LEU A 189 2.78 2.60 -0.24
CA LEU A 189 3.21 3.14 1.04
C LEU A 189 4.66 3.61 0.98
N ASP A 190 4.99 4.63 1.78
CA ASP A 190 6.37 5.04 2.04
C ASP A 190 6.89 4.31 3.26
N TRP A 191 7.51 3.15 3.02
CA TRP A 191 8.04 2.29 4.07
C TRP A 191 9.20 2.93 4.83
N SER A 192 9.98 3.78 4.16
CA SER A 192 11.05 4.55 4.82
C SER A 192 10.45 5.53 5.82
N TRP A 193 9.38 6.24 5.46
CA TRP A 193 8.69 7.15 6.37
C TRP A 193 7.99 6.39 7.50
N ILE A 194 7.32 5.27 7.20
CA ILE A 194 6.73 4.42 8.23
C ILE A 194 7.80 3.90 9.20
N GLY A 195 8.92 3.38 8.67
CA GLY A 195 10.06 2.87 9.42
C GLY A 195 10.68 3.93 10.34
N SER A 196 10.71 5.19 9.92
CA SER A 196 11.20 6.29 10.76
C SER A 196 10.29 6.62 11.96
N ARG A 197 9.07 6.06 12.01
CA ARG A 197 8.07 6.31 13.06
C ARG A 197 7.84 5.12 13.99
N VAL A 198 8.38 3.94 13.66
CA VAL A 198 8.17 2.71 14.44
C VAL A 198 9.51 2.18 14.95
N SER A 199 9.66 2.10 16.27
CA SER A 199 10.96 1.77 16.90
C SER A 199 11.41 0.32 16.71
N GLY A 200 10.48 -0.60 16.47
CA GLY A 200 10.70 -2.01 16.22
C GLY A 200 10.88 -2.36 14.74
N GLY A 201 10.90 -1.35 13.85
CA GLY A 201 11.15 -1.48 12.42
C GLY A 201 9.96 -1.96 11.59
N VAL A 202 10.19 -2.03 10.28
CA VAL A 202 9.28 -2.62 9.29
C VAL A 202 9.94 -3.89 8.76
N PHE A 203 9.22 -5.02 8.77
CA PHE A 203 9.68 -6.26 8.16
C PHE A 203 8.86 -6.56 6.91
N HIS A 204 9.55 -6.63 5.77
CA HIS A 204 9.03 -7.06 4.49
C HIS A 204 9.20 -8.56 4.35
N LEU A 205 8.11 -9.26 4.08
CA LEU A 205 8.09 -10.72 4.04
C LEU A 205 8.31 -11.23 2.61
N PHE A 206 9.29 -12.12 2.44
CA PHE A 206 9.63 -12.72 1.15
C PHE A 206 9.67 -14.24 1.24
N GLY A 207 9.16 -14.94 0.22
CA GLY A 207 9.29 -16.40 0.13
C GLY A 207 10.68 -16.81 -0.31
N ALA A 208 11.19 -17.93 0.23
CA ALA A 208 12.44 -18.51 -0.23
C ALA A 208 12.30 -19.15 -1.62
N ALA A 209 11.11 -19.72 -1.90
CA ALA A 209 10.81 -20.42 -3.15
C ALA A 209 9.61 -19.83 -3.91
N THR A 210 8.74 -19.06 -3.26
CA THR A 210 7.54 -18.49 -3.87
C THR A 210 7.64 -16.97 -4.00
N THR A 211 7.09 -16.44 -5.10
CA THR A 211 7.06 -15.00 -5.39
C THR A 211 5.68 -14.60 -5.94
N GLY A 212 5.42 -13.30 -6.06
CA GLY A 212 4.19 -12.81 -6.66
C GLY A 212 2.91 -13.30 -5.96
N VAL A 213 1.94 -13.76 -6.75
CA VAL A 213 0.63 -14.22 -6.24
C VAL A 213 0.75 -15.54 -5.48
N GLU A 214 1.70 -16.41 -5.85
CA GLU A 214 1.90 -17.72 -5.18
C GLU A 214 2.35 -17.55 -3.74
N LEU A 215 3.11 -16.50 -3.45
CA LEU A 215 3.55 -16.13 -2.10
C LEU A 215 2.38 -15.82 -1.14
N LEU A 216 1.18 -15.49 -1.65
CA LEU A 216 0.02 -15.23 -0.80
C LEU A 216 -0.41 -16.46 0.02
N ILE A 217 -0.16 -17.68 -0.46
CA ILE A 217 -0.51 -18.92 0.26
C ILE A 217 0.33 -19.06 1.54
N PRO A 218 1.68 -19.18 1.48
CA PRO A 218 2.48 -19.32 2.69
C PRO A 218 2.36 -18.08 3.60
N LEU A 219 2.14 -16.88 3.05
CA LEU A 219 1.87 -15.69 3.85
C LEU A 219 0.55 -15.76 4.63
N GLY A 220 -0.52 -16.31 4.05
CA GLY A 220 -1.78 -16.52 4.75
C GLY A 220 -1.61 -17.51 5.91
N SER A 221 -0.87 -18.60 5.68
CA SER A 221 -0.54 -19.59 6.71
C SER A 221 0.29 -18.99 7.85
N LEU A 222 1.30 -18.18 7.51
CA LEU A 222 2.12 -17.47 8.49
C LEU A 222 1.29 -16.45 9.28
N ALA A 223 0.46 -15.64 8.62
CA ALA A 223 -0.40 -14.68 9.28
C ALA A 223 -1.34 -15.36 10.28
N GLY A 224 -1.96 -16.50 9.89
CA GLY A 224 -2.79 -17.30 10.79
C GLY A 224 -2.02 -17.78 12.03
N THR A 225 -0.79 -18.25 11.85
CA THR A 225 0.09 -18.65 12.96
C THR A 225 0.42 -17.49 13.90
N LEU A 226 0.84 -16.36 13.32
CA LEU A 226 1.25 -15.19 14.08
C LEU A 226 0.07 -14.55 14.83
N LEU A 227 -1.11 -14.43 14.21
CA LEU A 227 -2.31 -13.87 14.84
C LEU A 227 -2.82 -14.71 16.02
N ARG A 228 -2.49 -16.00 16.07
CA ARG A 228 -2.77 -16.90 17.21
C ARG A 228 -1.67 -16.90 18.28
N SER A 229 -0.49 -16.37 17.94
CA SER A 229 0.66 -16.32 18.84
C SER A 229 0.48 -15.26 19.92
N SER A 230 1.29 -15.29 20.98
CA SER A 230 1.24 -14.23 22.00
C SER A 230 1.82 -12.91 21.45
N PRO A 231 1.40 -11.74 21.97
CA PRO A 231 2.00 -10.46 21.60
C PRO A 231 3.53 -10.43 21.81
N ASP A 232 4.04 -11.09 22.85
CA ASP A 232 5.47 -11.16 23.13
C ASP A 232 6.23 -11.93 22.03
N GLN A 233 5.62 -12.98 21.45
CA GLN A 233 6.20 -13.70 20.31
C GLN A 233 6.32 -12.80 19.09
N LEU A 234 5.31 -11.98 18.80
CA LEU A 234 5.36 -11.04 17.67
C LEU A 234 6.45 -9.98 17.83
N VAL A 235 6.62 -9.46 19.05
CA VAL A 235 7.69 -8.50 19.38
C VAL A 235 9.07 -9.16 19.37
N SER A 236 9.15 -10.47 19.58
CA SER A 236 10.43 -11.21 19.54
C SER A 236 10.98 -11.49 18.14
N LEU A 237 10.16 -11.35 17.07
CA LEU A 237 10.61 -11.53 15.69
C LEU A 237 11.81 -10.65 15.37
N LYS A 238 12.79 -11.18 14.63
CA LYS A 238 13.98 -10.42 14.22
C LYS A 238 14.14 -10.40 12.71
N ALA A 239 14.70 -9.28 12.23
CA ALA A 239 15.17 -9.17 10.87
C ALA A 239 16.24 -10.23 10.56
N GLY A 240 16.26 -10.74 9.34
CA GLY A 240 17.22 -11.75 8.91
C GLY A 240 16.82 -13.18 9.24
N GLU A 241 15.74 -13.40 9.99
CA GLU A 241 15.24 -14.72 10.33
C GLU A 241 14.26 -15.27 9.29
N PHE A 242 14.17 -16.60 9.23
CA PHE A 242 13.15 -17.31 8.46
C PHE A 242 12.03 -17.79 9.39
N GLN A 243 10.80 -17.68 8.91
CA GLN A 243 9.61 -18.27 9.52
C GLN A 243 9.14 -19.43 8.64
N GLU A 244 9.00 -20.60 9.23
CA GLU A 244 8.60 -21.81 8.52
C GLU A 244 7.09 -21.83 8.30
N THR A 245 6.66 -22.26 7.11
CA THR A 245 5.25 -22.51 6.77
C THR A 245 5.14 -23.86 6.06
N PRO A 246 3.94 -24.45 5.92
CA PRO A 246 3.78 -25.72 5.20
C PRO A 246 4.21 -25.68 3.73
N ALA A 247 4.19 -24.49 3.09
CA ALA A 247 4.41 -24.34 1.65
C ALA A 247 5.73 -23.64 1.30
N ASP A 248 6.33 -22.86 2.22
CA ASP A 248 7.57 -22.12 2.00
C ASP A 248 8.24 -21.69 3.32
N ARG A 249 9.41 -21.07 3.23
CA ARG A 249 10.13 -20.39 4.31
C ARG A 249 10.11 -18.89 4.04
N ILE A 250 9.59 -18.11 4.99
CA ILE A 250 9.41 -16.67 4.82
C ILE A 250 10.55 -15.90 5.50
N TYR A 251 11.32 -15.18 4.70
CA TYR A 251 12.40 -14.32 5.15
C TYR A 251 11.86 -12.96 5.62
N LEU A 252 12.33 -12.50 6.79
CA LEU A 252 11.97 -11.20 7.37
C LEU A 252 13.03 -10.14 7.03
N HIS A 253 12.79 -9.35 5.99
CA HIS A 253 13.72 -8.32 5.54
C HIS A 253 13.42 -6.95 6.16
N ALA A 254 14.40 -6.25 6.73
CA ALA A 254 14.18 -4.96 7.40
C ALA A 254 14.49 -3.72 6.53
N GLY A 255 14.65 -3.90 5.23
CA GLY A 255 15.10 -2.86 4.33
C GLY A 255 16.63 -2.70 4.31
N GLY A 256 17.15 -2.09 3.25
CA GLY A 256 18.57 -1.81 3.09
C GLY A 256 19.35 -2.95 2.43
N ARG A 257 20.56 -3.24 2.90
CA ARG A 257 21.48 -4.13 2.19
C ARG A 257 20.94 -5.56 2.07
N VAL A 258 20.92 -6.07 0.84
CA VAL A 258 20.63 -7.49 0.54
C VAL A 258 21.74 -8.40 1.11
N PRO A 259 21.41 -9.40 1.94
CA PRO A 259 22.41 -10.31 2.49
C PRO A 259 23.03 -11.25 1.45
N ASP A 260 24.35 -11.42 1.54
CA ASP A 260 25.14 -12.28 0.63
C ASP A 260 24.89 -13.79 0.79
N GLY A 261 24.14 -14.21 1.81
CA GLY A 261 23.83 -15.62 2.09
C GLY A 261 22.47 -16.09 1.56
N LEU A 262 21.66 -15.21 0.95
CA LEU A 262 20.33 -15.58 0.49
C LEU A 262 20.38 -16.49 -0.75
N PRO A 263 19.44 -17.45 -0.88
CA PRO A 263 19.22 -18.20 -2.11
C PRO A 263 19.04 -17.27 -3.31
N PRO A 264 19.49 -17.64 -4.53
CA PRO A 264 19.48 -16.75 -5.69
C PRO A 264 18.12 -16.11 -5.97
N LEU A 265 17.04 -16.90 -6.03
CA LEU A 265 15.69 -16.39 -6.29
C LEU A 265 15.26 -15.34 -5.24
N LEU A 266 15.42 -15.65 -3.96
CA LEU A 266 15.08 -14.72 -2.87
C LEU A 266 15.98 -13.46 -2.92
N ARG A 267 17.26 -13.61 -3.25
CA ARG A 267 18.16 -12.47 -3.40
C ARG A 267 17.68 -11.53 -4.51
N ASP A 268 17.34 -12.08 -5.67
CA ASP A 268 16.89 -11.30 -6.82
C ASP A 268 15.59 -10.54 -6.50
N GLU A 269 14.66 -11.14 -5.77
CA GLU A 269 13.43 -10.50 -5.32
C GLU A 269 13.66 -9.38 -4.29
N VAL A 270 14.57 -9.60 -3.33
CA VAL A 270 14.92 -8.58 -2.33
C VAL A 270 15.69 -7.43 -3.00
N ASP A 271 16.60 -7.73 -3.93
CA ASP A 271 17.36 -6.72 -4.68
C ASP A 271 16.44 -5.88 -5.59
N LEU A 272 15.46 -6.53 -6.24
CA LEU A 272 14.43 -5.84 -7.00
C LEU A 272 13.58 -4.92 -6.13
N PHE A 273 13.17 -5.39 -4.95
CA PHE A 273 12.44 -4.58 -3.98
C PHE A 273 13.24 -3.35 -3.55
N GLU A 274 14.50 -3.50 -3.12
CA GLU A 274 15.33 -2.38 -2.68
C GLU A 274 15.58 -1.37 -3.79
N SER A 275 15.86 -1.84 -5.00
CA SER A 275 16.10 -0.97 -6.16
C SER A 275 14.85 -0.17 -6.52
N CYS A 276 13.67 -0.80 -6.49
CA CYS A 276 12.42 -0.10 -6.74
C CYS A 276 12.05 0.87 -5.61
N ASP A 277 12.18 0.46 -4.35
CA ASP A 277 11.89 1.31 -3.19
C ASP A 277 12.76 2.56 -3.23
N GLU A 278 14.03 2.44 -3.60
CA GLU A 278 14.92 3.58 -3.77
C GLU A 278 14.43 4.56 -4.84
N VAL A 279 14.03 4.09 -6.03
CA VAL A 279 13.45 4.94 -7.09
C VAL A 279 12.16 5.62 -6.62
N VAL A 280 11.29 4.90 -5.92
CA VAL A 280 10.04 5.45 -5.37
C VAL A 280 10.34 6.54 -4.34
N ARG A 281 11.32 6.35 -3.45
CA ARG A 281 11.75 7.37 -2.48
C ARG A 281 12.27 8.63 -3.15
N MET A 282 13.10 8.48 -4.19
CA MET A 282 13.60 9.62 -4.98
C MET A 282 12.44 10.41 -5.59
N ALA A 283 11.48 9.72 -6.23
CA ALA A 283 10.30 10.35 -6.83
C ALA A 283 9.42 11.08 -5.81
N ARG A 284 9.19 10.48 -4.63
CA ARG A 284 8.46 11.14 -3.52
C ARG A 284 9.19 12.38 -3.01
N SER A 285 10.51 12.30 -2.88
CA SER A 285 11.33 13.46 -2.46
C SER A 285 11.26 14.61 -3.45
N ILE A 286 11.26 14.31 -4.75
CA ILE A 286 10.97 15.29 -5.81
C ILE A 286 9.58 15.89 -5.61
N GLY A 287 8.54 15.06 -5.44
CA GLY A 287 7.17 15.53 -5.18
C GLY A 287 7.08 16.52 -4.02
N ARG A 288 7.69 16.19 -2.87
CA ARG A 288 7.74 17.09 -1.69
C ARG A 288 8.50 18.38 -1.97
N THR A 289 9.54 18.34 -2.79
CA THR A 289 10.28 19.54 -3.19
C THR A 289 9.43 20.44 -4.08
N LEU A 290 8.68 19.86 -5.03
CA LEU A 290 7.73 20.61 -5.85
C LEU A 290 6.60 21.20 -5.00
N ASP A 291 6.10 20.49 -3.99
CA ASP A 291 5.07 20.99 -3.05
C ASP A 291 5.55 22.21 -2.26
N ARG A 292 6.83 22.28 -1.89
CA ARG A 292 7.42 23.46 -1.24
C ARG A 292 7.53 24.66 -2.18
N LEU A 293 7.89 24.42 -3.44
CA LEU A 293 8.10 25.46 -4.46
C LEU A 293 6.80 26.05 -5.00
N ASP A 294 5.79 25.20 -5.17
CA ASP A 294 4.47 25.59 -5.63
C ASP A 294 3.39 24.73 -4.96
N PRO A 295 2.97 25.13 -3.75
CA PRO A 295 1.89 24.48 -3.02
C PRO A 295 0.55 24.53 -3.77
N SER A 296 0.36 25.48 -4.68
CA SER A 296 -0.91 25.71 -5.37
C SER A 296 -1.15 24.76 -6.55
N SER A 297 -0.09 24.11 -7.05
CA SER A 297 -0.16 23.14 -8.15
C SER A 297 -0.08 21.68 -7.71
N GLU A 298 -0.26 21.40 -6.42
CA GLU A 298 -0.27 20.04 -5.85
C GLU A 298 -1.26 19.07 -6.52
N ASP A 299 -2.22 19.60 -7.27
CA ASP A 299 -3.24 18.83 -7.99
C ASP A 299 -2.84 18.50 -9.43
N ARG A 300 -1.71 19.03 -9.91
CA ARG A 300 -1.20 18.78 -11.26
C ARG A 300 -0.27 17.56 -11.27
N GLU A 301 -0.21 16.89 -12.41
CA GLU A 301 0.75 15.82 -12.61
C GLU A 301 2.20 16.31 -12.41
N THR A 302 3.03 15.48 -11.80
CA THR A 302 4.43 15.82 -11.47
C THR A 302 5.22 16.33 -12.68
N PRO A 303 5.18 15.72 -13.88
CA PRO A 303 5.89 16.25 -15.05
C PRO A 303 5.43 17.66 -15.47
N LEU A 304 4.14 17.96 -15.35
CA LEU A 304 3.60 19.28 -15.67
C LEU A 304 4.08 20.34 -14.67
N ARG A 305 4.23 19.96 -13.40
CA ARG A 305 4.76 20.85 -12.35
C ARG A 305 6.24 21.16 -12.60
N ILE A 306 7.03 20.13 -12.91
CA ILE A 306 8.45 20.31 -13.27
C ILE A 306 8.58 21.27 -14.44
N ASN A 307 7.84 21.04 -15.53
CA ASN A 307 7.90 21.89 -16.72
C ASN A 307 7.47 23.34 -16.42
N ALA A 308 6.40 23.54 -15.66
CA ALA A 308 5.95 24.88 -15.28
C ALA A 308 6.99 25.64 -14.44
N LEU A 309 7.55 25.01 -13.41
CA LEU A 309 8.57 25.61 -12.56
C LEU A 309 9.87 25.91 -13.32
N GLN A 310 10.21 25.09 -14.31
CA GLN A 310 11.36 25.34 -15.19
C GLN A 310 11.12 26.58 -16.05
N HIS A 311 9.92 26.74 -16.63
CA HIS A 311 9.56 27.92 -17.41
C HIS A 311 9.47 29.20 -16.57
N GLU A 312 9.17 29.08 -15.29
CA GLU A 312 9.18 30.19 -14.33
C GLU A 312 10.57 30.49 -13.75
N ASP A 313 11.63 29.84 -14.25
CA ASP A 313 13.02 29.95 -13.76
C ASP A 313 13.18 29.63 -12.26
N LYS A 314 12.21 28.90 -11.67
CA LYS A 314 12.26 28.45 -10.27
C LYS A 314 13.11 27.20 -10.08
N ILE A 315 13.28 26.40 -11.14
CA ILE A 315 14.19 25.26 -11.16
C ILE A 315 15.12 25.35 -12.38
N PRO A 316 16.43 25.16 -12.22
CA PRO A 316 17.36 25.10 -13.33
C PRO A 316 17.03 23.96 -14.32
N ALA A 317 17.38 24.13 -15.60
CA ALA A 317 17.04 23.17 -16.64
C ALA A 317 17.66 21.78 -16.45
N ASP A 318 18.89 21.71 -15.95
CA ASP A 318 19.58 20.45 -15.62
C ASP A 318 18.90 19.70 -14.47
N ILE A 319 18.44 20.44 -13.44
CA ILE A 319 17.66 19.90 -12.33
C ILE A 319 16.29 19.40 -12.82
N ALA A 320 15.59 20.18 -13.66
CA ALA A 320 14.31 19.78 -14.25
C ALA A 320 14.43 18.49 -15.08
N HIS A 321 15.50 18.36 -15.86
CA HIS A 321 15.81 17.13 -16.60
C HIS A 321 16.08 15.95 -15.66
N ALA A 322 16.92 16.14 -14.63
CA ALA A 322 17.22 15.10 -13.64
C ALA A 322 15.95 14.63 -12.91
N MET A 323 15.07 15.55 -12.52
CA MET A 323 13.77 15.21 -11.92
C MET A 323 12.90 14.42 -12.89
N THR A 324 12.83 14.84 -14.14
CA THR A 324 12.05 14.15 -15.18
C THR A 324 12.54 12.72 -15.40
N ASP A 325 13.86 12.52 -15.48
CA ASP A 325 14.48 11.20 -15.63
C ASP A 325 14.05 10.23 -14.52
N ILE A 326 14.09 10.68 -13.26
CA ILE A 326 13.68 9.87 -12.10
C ILE A 326 12.17 9.58 -12.15
N ILE A 327 11.35 10.57 -12.47
CA ILE A 327 9.89 10.40 -12.54
C ILE A 327 9.48 9.43 -13.66
N LEU A 328 10.20 9.40 -14.78
CA LEU A 328 9.98 8.42 -15.84
C LEU A 328 10.30 6.99 -15.36
N TRP A 329 11.42 6.80 -14.66
CA TRP A 329 11.75 5.50 -14.06
C TRP A 329 10.77 5.08 -12.97
N TYR A 330 10.32 6.01 -12.14
CA TYR A 330 9.28 5.75 -11.17
C TYR A 330 7.99 5.28 -11.84
N ARG A 331 7.52 5.96 -12.90
CA ARG A 331 6.37 5.50 -13.69
C ARG A 331 6.58 4.10 -14.27
N GLN A 332 7.80 3.78 -14.69
CA GLN A 332 8.13 2.43 -15.15
C GLN A 332 8.02 1.40 -14.01
N VAL A 333 8.54 1.71 -12.82
CA VAL A 333 8.42 0.88 -11.61
C VAL A 333 6.96 0.69 -11.18
N GLU A 334 6.12 1.70 -11.36
CA GLU A 334 4.70 1.62 -11.00
C GLU A 334 3.85 0.83 -11.99
N HIS A 335 4.19 0.87 -13.28
CA HIS A 335 3.32 0.38 -14.36
C HIS A 335 3.85 -0.85 -15.10
N GLN A 336 5.14 -1.13 -15.06
CA GLN A 336 5.72 -2.33 -15.66
C GLN A 336 6.08 -3.32 -14.56
N PHE A 337 5.49 -4.51 -14.59
CA PHE A 337 5.74 -5.56 -13.58
C PHE A 337 6.72 -6.63 -14.07
N SER A 338 7.39 -6.37 -15.19
CA SER A 338 8.32 -7.30 -15.83
C SER A 338 9.67 -6.64 -16.03
N PHE A 339 10.41 -6.44 -14.94
CA PHE A 339 11.83 -6.10 -15.01
C PHE A 339 12.58 -6.71 -13.81
N THR A 340 13.88 -6.88 -14.00
CA THR A 340 14.85 -7.34 -13.01
C THR A 340 15.56 -6.13 -12.40
N ALA A 341 16.16 -6.28 -11.21
CA ALA A 341 16.87 -5.19 -10.53
C ALA A 341 17.95 -4.58 -11.43
N GLN A 342 18.64 -5.42 -12.21
CA GLN A 342 19.74 -5.01 -13.10
C GLN A 342 19.28 -4.13 -14.27
N GLN A 343 17.98 -4.07 -14.55
CA GLN A 343 17.44 -3.18 -15.58
C GLN A 343 17.24 -1.74 -15.09
N ILE A 344 17.22 -1.51 -13.77
CA ILE A 344 17.14 -0.16 -13.20
C ILE A 344 18.55 0.44 -13.20
N PRO A 345 18.79 1.60 -13.86
CA PRO A 345 20.10 2.25 -13.92
C PRO A 345 20.37 3.02 -12.62
N LEU A 346 20.36 2.32 -11.49
CA LEU A 346 20.28 2.91 -10.16
C LEU A 346 21.47 3.83 -9.84
N ASP A 347 22.69 3.47 -10.24
CA ASP A 347 23.87 4.31 -10.04
C ASP A 347 23.80 5.64 -10.83
N TRP A 348 23.16 5.62 -12.00
CA TRP A 348 22.94 6.84 -12.77
C TRP A 348 21.83 7.68 -12.14
N LEU A 349 20.73 7.05 -11.70
CA LEU A 349 19.65 7.73 -10.98
C LEU A 349 20.12 8.37 -9.68
N ARG A 350 20.97 7.68 -8.90
CA ARG A 350 21.60 8.22 -7.68
C ARG A 350 22.37 9.50 -7.96
N LYS A 351 23.22 9.52 -8.99
CA LYS A 351 23.96 10.72 -9.39
C LYS A 351 23.05 11.88 -9.79
N ARG A 352 21.94 11.59 -10.48
CA ARG A 352 20.91 12.59 -10.80
C ARG A 352 20.23 13.12 -9.54
N TYR A 353 19.90 12.22 -8.63
CA TYR A 353 19.23 12.55 -7.38
C TYR A 353 20.11 13.38 -6.44
N GLU A 354 21.41 13.07 -6.33
CA GLU A 354 22.39 13.87 -5.58
C GLU A 354 22.45 15.33 -6.07
N GLN A 355 22.35 15.56 -7.39
CA GLN A 355 22.29 16.91 -7.97
C GLN A 355 21.02 17.65 -7.52
N ILE A 356 19.88 16.95 -7.48
CA ILE A 356 18.60 17.51 -7.04
C ILE A 356 18.66 17.84 -5.55
N GLU A 357 19.16 16.94 -4.70
CA GLU A 357 19.29 17.17 -3.26
C GLU A 357 20.18 18.38 -2.96
N ALA A 358 21.39 18.40 -3.54
CA ALA A 358 22.34 19.49 -3.35
C ALA A 358 21.82 20.85 -3.86
N TRP A 359 20.97 20.88 -4.88
CA TRP A 359 20.27 22.10 -5.29
C TRP A 359 19.16 22.46 -4.30
N SER A 360 18.31 21.50 -3.91
CA SER A 360 17.17 21.74 -3.03
C SER A 360 17.59 22.26 -1.66
N GLU A 361 18.70 21.79 -1.09
CA GLU A 361 19.21 22.25 0.21
C GLU A 361 19.70 23.71 0.18
N ARG A 362 20.07 24.23 -1.00
CA ARG A 362 20.56 25.60 -1.16
C ARG A 362 19.45 26.59 -1.44
N GLU A 363 18.44 26.18 -2.20
CA GLU A 363 17.49 27.09 -2.84
C GLU A 363 16.03 26.92 -2.39
N VAL A 364 15.69 25.85 -1.63
CA VAL A 364 14.30 25.49 -1.25
C VAL A 364 14.15 25.20 0.23
#